data_AF-A0A660UC54-F1
#
_entry.id   AF-A0A660UC54-F1
#
_cell.length_a   1.000
_cell.length_b   1.000
_cell.length_c   1.000
_cell.angle_alpha   90.00
_cell.angle_beta   90.00
_cell.angle_gamma   90.00
#
_symmetry.space_group_name_H-M   'P 1'
#
loop_
_entity.id
_entity.type
_entity.pdbx_description
1 polymer ?
#
loop_
_entity_poly.entity_id
_entity_poly.type
_entity_poly.pdbx_seq_one_letter_code
_entity_poly.pdbx_strand_id
1 'polypeptide(L)'
;MPRIPEHPLSTLKKRHPRLIASDGEMVRVKELVGRLEEAAEIYRRMRREADRIMEERPVRYEIPDGLRLLGVSRTCLRRIYVLGTLFRLEGDLRYKERAVEELKAAASFPDWNPRHFLDTAEMTHAFAIGYDWLYGALSRDEKAMIRDAIVNKGLKPALEVYRRGGWWASCNHNWNQVCNGGIVIGALAIAEEIPDLADEILRYALKSVQIAMGMFNPDGGWAEGPGYWGYATSYNVLMLAALETALGTDFGLSEMPGFSETGYFPIYITGPTGRTFNFADAHDDPPRAPQMFWLARRFNRPIYGWYERSIPKRKPHPLDLIWFDPRQTDPVKEGLPLEGYFENVEVVSMRSSWNDSTALFVALKGGDNKANHSHLDLGTFVLDALGHRWAVDLGPDDYNLPGYFGARRWSYYRLRSEGHNVITFDDANQDPTAEAPVIRFESKADLASATVDLSEAYPGFASKVIRTISIPDRRRALIEDLIELKSESTPIWNMHTPADIEIDGRTALLGQGDAALKVEVIEPEKVMLEAREVSVPPPQRPIRGIKKLMIKPVAPTNPLRIKVLLSPGG
;
A
#
# COMPACT_ATOMS: atom_id res chain seq x y z
N MET A 1 1.93 -24.29 -2.14
CA MET A 1 1.46 -23.87 -0.80
C MET A 1 2.14 -24.73 0.25
N PRO A 2 2.86 -24.14 1.22
CA PRO A 2 3.50 -24.88 2.31
C PRO A 2 2.51 -25.72 3.14
N ARG A 3 2.95 -26.92 3.55
CA ARG A 3 2.15 -27.79 4.42
C ARG A 3 2.24 -27.32 5.87
N ILE A 4 1.10 -26.95 6.45
CA ILE A 4 1.02 -26.55 7.87
C ILE A 4 1.05 -27.81 8.75
N PRO A 5 1.91 -27.86 9.79
CA PRO A 5 1.98 -28.99 10.70
C PRO A 5 0.70 -29.13 11.56
N GLU A 6 0.42 -30.35 12.03
CA GLU A 6 -0.72 -30.63 12.92
C GLU A 6 -0.57 -29.99 14.31
N HIS A 7 0.67 -29.78 14.76
CA HIS A 7 1.02 -29.14 16.03
C HIS A 7 2.04 -28.00 15.82
N PRO A 8 1.60 -26.82 15.34
CA PRO A 8 2.48 -25.69 15.06
C PRO A 8 3.29 -25.21 16.27
N LEU A 9 2.83 -25.47 17.50
CA LEU A 9 3.49 -24.99 18.73
C LEU A 9 4.64 -25.89 19.25
N SER A 10 4.98 -26.97 18.55
CA SER A 10 5.95 -27.97 19.03
C SER A 10 7.33 -27.39 19.39
N THR A 11 7.77 -26.31 18.75
CA THR A 11 9.06 -25.65 18.98
C THR A 11 8.96 -24.33 19.76
N LEU A 12 7.82 -24.08 20.41
CA LEU A 12 7.57 -22.82 21.10
C LEU A 12 8.63 -22.48 22.15
N LYS A 13 9.26 -21.31 21.97
CA LYS A 13 10.06 -20.65 23.01
C LYS A 13 9.14 -20.17 24.13
N LYS A 14 9.06 -20.94 25.22
CA LYS A 14 8.19 -20.64 26.39
C LYS A 14 8.60 -19.40 27.21
N ARG A 15 9.77 -18.80 26.95
CA ARG A 15 10.25 -17.62 27.68
C ARG A 15 9.97 -16.35 26.89
N HIS A 16 9.45 -15.34 27.60
CA HIS A 16 9.30 -13.98 27.11
C HIS A 16 10.58 -13.15 27.29
N PRO A 17 10.80 -12.12 26.45
CA PRO A 17 10.05 -11.82 25.22
C PRO A 17 10.36 -12.83 24.10
N ARG A 18 9.37 -13.06 23.24
CA ARG A 18 9.46 -13.99 22.09
C ARG A 18 8.87 -13.44 20.79
N LEU A 19 8.16 -12.31 20.81
CA LEU A 19 7.50 -11.76 19.62
C LEU A 19 8.35 -10.67 18.97
N ILE A 20 8.72 -10.88 17.69
CA ILE A 20 9.33 -9.93 16.74
C ILE A 20 10.75 -9.47 17.10
N ALA A 21 11.01 -9.14 18.35
CA ALA A 21 12.26 -8.56 18.82
C ALA A 21 12.78 -9.34 20.03
N SER A 22 13.86 -10.08 19.87
CA SER A 22 14.54 -10.78 20.98
C SER A 22 15.34 -9.79 21.84
N ASP A 23 15.85 -10.24 22.99
CA ASP A 23 16.74 -9.39 23.82
C ASP A 23 18.07 -9.11 23.12
N GLY A 24 18.59 -10.06 22.34
CA GLY A 24 19.75 -9.83 21.48
C GLY A 24 19.51 -8.74 20.45
N GLU A 25 18.28 -8.66 19.91
CA GLU A 25 17.92 -7.59 18.97
C GLU A 25 17.88 -6.21 19.65
N MET A 26 17.50 -6.14 20.93
CA MET A 26 17.58 -4.88 21.70
C MET A 26 19.03 -4.45 21.95
N VAL A 27 19.96 -5.40 22.15
CA VAL A 27 21.40 -5.09 22.24
C VAL A 27 21.89 -4.48 20.92
N ARG A 28 21.57 -5.11 19.78
CA ARG A 28 21.89 -4.58 18.44
C ARG A 28 21.34 -3.17 18.24
N VAL A 29 20.09 -2.92 18.64
CA VAL A 29 19.48 -1.59 18.54
C VAL A 29 20.24 -0.55 19.36
N LYS A 30 20.63 -0.85 20.60
CA LYS A 30 21.43 0.07 21.43
C LYS A 30 22.76 0.43 20.77
N GLU A 31 23.43 -0.56 20.20
CA GLU A 31 24.67 -0.35 19.46
C GLU A 31 24.46 0.54 18.22
N LEU A 32 23.39 0.32 17.47
CA LEU A 32 23.04 1.16 16.31
C LEU A 32 22.78 2.61 16.73
N VAL A 33 22.00 2.83 17.79
CA VAL A 33 21.71 4.17 18.33
C VAL A 33 23.01 4.87 18.77
N GLY A 34 23.97 4.13 19.33
CA GLY A 34 25.26 4.69 19.74
C GLY A 34 26.24 4.98 18.59
N ARG A 35 26.01 4.42 17.40
CA ARG A 35 26.97 4.47 16.27
C ARG A 35 26.47 5.23 15.05
N LEU A 36 25.17 5.26 14.80
CA LEU A 36 24.57 5.83 13.60
C LEU A 36 23.62 6.96 13.96
N GLU A 37 23.89 8.14 13.44
CA GLU A 37 23.09 9.34 13.68
C GLU A 37 21.63 9.18 13.21
N GLU A 38 21.41 8.45 12.12
CA GLU A 38 20.06 8.16 11.61
C GLU A 38 19.23 7.33 12.62
N ALA A 39 19.83 6.29 13.21
CA ALA A 39 19.21 5.48 14.24
C ALA A 39 19.01 6.29 15.53
N ALA A 40 19.98 7.13 15.90
CA ALA A 40 19.90 8.03 17.04
C ALA A 40 18.75 9.05 16.90
N GLU A 41 18.51 9.61 15.70
CA GLU A 41 17.41 10.53 15.48
C GLU A 41 16.04 9.84 15.54
N ILE A 42 15.91 8.62 14.98
CA ILE A 42 14.70 7.81 15.14
C ILE A 42 14.39 7.59 16.62
N TYR A 43 15.40 7.23 17.41
CA TYR A 43 15.29 7.04 18.85
C TYR A 43 14.89 8.33 19.60
N ARG A 44 15.54 9.46 19.33
CA ARG A 44 15.19 10.75 19.95
C ARG A 44 13.77 11.19 19.63
N ARG A 45 13.31 10.98 18.40
CA ARG A 45 11.93 11.29 18.00
C ARG A 45 10.90 10.37 18.66
N MET A 46 11.25 9.10 18.88
CA MET A 46 10.43 8.15 19.63
C MET A 46 10.28 8.58 21.09
N ARG A 47 11.36 9.03 21.75
CA ARG A 47 11.28 9.64 23.10
C ARG A 47 10.35 10.85 23.14
N ARG A 48 10.49 11.78 22.19
CA ARG A 48 9.58 12.95 22.08
C ARG A 48 8.11 12.56 21.88
N GLU A 49 7.85 11.41 21.27
CA GLU A 49 6.48 10.88 21.16
C GLU A 49 6.02 10.25 22.46
N ALA A 50 6.87 9.49 23.14
CA ALA A 50 6.55 8.97 24.46
C ALA A 50 6.22 10.09 25.44
N ASP A 51 6.99 11.19 25.46
CA ASP A 51 6.70 12.36 26.30
C ASP A 51 5.26 12.86 26.11
N ARG A 52 4.77 12.95 24.86
CA ARG A 52 3.38 13.30 24.57
C ARG A 52 2.40 12.23 25.05
N ILE A 53 2.71 10.95 24.81
CA ILE A 53 1.86 9.83 25.25
C ILE A 53 1.70 9.82 26.77
N MET A 54 2.75 10.18 27.52
CA MET A 54 2.69 10.27 28.99
C MET A 54 1.67 11.30 29.48
N GLU A 55 1.42 12.36 28.70
CA GLU A 55 0.48 13.44 29.05
C GLU A 55 -0.95 13.17 28.53
N GLU A 56 -1.09 12.35 27.48
CA GLU A 56 -2.37 12.02 26.89
C GLU A 56 -3.16 11.01 27.74
N ARG A 57 -4.50 11.14 27.73
CA ARG A 57 -5.39 10.14 28.36
C ARG A 57 -5.28 8.78 27.65
N PRO A 58 -5.48 7.67 28.39
CA PRO A 58 -5.62 6.35 27.77
C PRO A 58 -6.76 6.29 26.75
N VAL A 59 -6.67 5.34 25.83
CA VAL A 59 -7.67 5.11 24.78
C VAL A 59 -9.09 4.91 25.35
N ARG A 60 -10.10 5.32 24.58
CA ARG A 60 -11.52 5.20 24.93
C ARG A 60 -12.28 4.44 23.86
N TYR A 61 -13.37 3.79 24.24
CA TYR A 61 -14.22 3.06 23.30
C TYR A 61 -15.02 4.07 22.47
N GLU A 62 -14.53 4.35 21.28
CA GLU A 62 -15.10 5.36 20.38
C GLU A 62 -15.23 4.79 18.97
N ILE A 63 -16.46 4.80 18.45
CA ILE A 63 -16.81 4.39 17.09
C ILE A 63 -17.44 5.61 16.40
N PRO A 64 -16.62 6.62 16.02
CA PRO A 64 -17.12 7.95 15.65
C PRO A 64 -17.99 7.95 14.38
N ASP A 65 -17.83 6.96 13.51
CA ASP A 65 -18.61 6.78 12.29
C ASP A 65 -19.72 5.71 12.42
N GLY A 66 -19.93 5.16 13.61
CA GLY A 66 -20.87 4.07 13.86
C GLY A 66 -20.46 2.70 13.31
N LEU A 67 -19.26 2.57 12.70
CA LEU A 67 -18.75 1.32 12.14
C LEU A 67 -17.42 0.85 12.72
N ARG A 68 -16.43 1.73 12.84
CA ARG A 68 -15.02 1.38 13.06
C ARG A 68 -14.50 1.90 14.40
N LEU A 69 -13.98 0.99 15.21
CA LEU A 69 -13.09 1.22 16.37
C LEU A 69 -11.62 1.32 15.92
N LEU A 70 -11.33 1.09 14.62
CA LEU A 70 -9.98 0.96 14.05
C LEU A 70 -8.99 2.06 14.46
N GLY A 71 -9.42 3.32 14.51
CA GLY A 71 -8.57 4.44 14.91
C GLY A 71 -8.09 4.34 16.36
N VAL A 72 -8.95 3.80 17.25
CA VAL A 72 -8.63 3.52 18.65
C VAL A 72 -7.65 2.35 18.74
N SER A 73 -7.90 1.25 18.01
CA SER A 73 -7.00 0.08 17.97
C SER A 73 -5.60 0.47 17.51
N ARG A 74 -5.49 1.27 16.44
CA ARG A 74 -4.21 1.78 15.90
C ARG A 74 -3.49 2.70 16.88
N THR A 75 -4.22 3.57 17.56
CA THR A 75 -3.64 4.44 18.60
C THR A 75 -3.06 3.60 19.74
N CYS A 76 -3.82 2.62 20.24
CA CYS A 76 -3.36 1.71 21.29
C CYS A 76 -2.09 0.96 20.86
N LEU A 77 -2.13 0.29 19.69
CA LEU A 77 -1.01 -0.45 19.12
C LEU A 77 0.25 0.42 19.01
N ARG A 78 0.10 1.63 18.47
CA ARG A 78 1.20 2.58 18.31
C ARG A 78 1.82 2.94 19.66
N ARG A 79 1.00 3.27 20.66
CA ARG A 79 1.48 3.64 22.01
C ARG A 79 2.21 2.47 22.67
N ILE A 80 1.68 1.25 22.56
CA ILE A 80 2.33 0.06 23.12
C ILE A 80 3.67 -0.23 22.45
N TYR A 81 3.79 -0.08 21.12
CA TYR A 81 5.07 -0.21 20.45
C TYR A 81 6.10 0.83 20.95
N VAL A 82 5.70 2.10 21.06
CA VAL A 82 6.60 3.19 21.50
C VAL A 82 7.06 2.96 22.94
N LEU A 83 6.11 2.78 23.87
CA LEU A 83 6.39 2.61 25.29
C LEU A 83 7.13 1.29 25.56
N GLY A 84 6.74 0.21 24.88
CA GLY A 84 7.37 -1.09 25.01
C GLY A 84 8.81 -1.11 24.51
N THR A 85 9.10 -0.48 23.35
CA THR A 85 10.48 -0.35 22.88
C THR A 85 11.33 0.45 23.84
N LEU A 86 10.86 1.61 24.32
CA LEU A 86 11.62 2.44 25.26
C LEU A 86 11.83 1.74 26.60
N PHE A 87 10.82 1.06 27.14
CA PHE A 87 10.98 0.22 28.33
C PHE A 87 12.08 -0.83 28.14
N ARG A 88 12.11 -1.53 27.00
CA ARG A 88 13.12 -2.57 26.75
C ARG A 88 14.52 -1.99 26.51
N LEU A 89 14.63 -0.78 25.98
CA LEU A 89 15.92 -0.12 25.80
C LEU A 89 16.44 0.51 27.10
N GLU A 90 15.56 1.09 27.93
CA GLU A 90 15.96 1.96 29.04
C GLU A 90 15.76 1.32 30.42
N GLY A 91 14.82 0.37 30.55
CA GLY A 91 14.41 -0.20 31.83
C GLY A 91 13.54 0.72 32.69
N ASP A 92 13.11 1.87 32.17
CA ASP A 92 12.30 2.84 32.90
C ASP A 92 10.86 2.32 33.10
N LEU A 93 10.50 2.05 34.35
CA LEU A 93 9.19 1.51 34.73
C LEU A 93 8.03 2.45 34.40
N ARG A 94 8.25 3.76 34.25
CA ARG A 94 7.19 4.71 33.88
C ARG A 94 6.56 4.38 32.53
N TYR A 95 7.37 3.94 31.55
CA TYR A 95 6.84 3.52 30.26
C TYR A 95 5.99 2.25 30.37
N LYS A 96 6.42 1.30 31.21
CA LYS A 96 5.64 0.08 31.48
C LYS A 96 4.32 0.43 32.15
N GLU A 97 4.32 1.29 33.16
CA GLU A 97 3.11 1.70 33.89
C GLU A 97 2.11 2.37 32.94
N ARG A 98 2.57 3.33 32.14
CA ARG A 98 1.75 4.01 31.15
C ARG A 98 1.19 3.06 30.08
N ALA A 99 1.98 2.08 29.65
CA ALA A 99 1.53 1.07 28.69
C ALA A 99 0.44 0.17 29.32
N VAL A 100 0.59 -0.21 30.59
CA VAL A 100 -0.45 -0.96 31.31
C VAL A 100 -1.74 -0.15 31.44
N GLU A 101 -1.68 1.18 31.62
CA GLU A 101 -2.88 2.02 31.64
C GLU A 101 -3.66 1.97 30.30
N GLU A 102 -2.96 1.97 29.15
CA GLU A 102 -3.61 1.76 27.85
C GLU A 102 -4.32 0.41 27.77
N LEU A 103 -3.61 -0.65 28.16
CA LEU A 103 -4.13 -2.01 28.09
C LEU A 103 -5.31 -2.20 29.06
N LYS A 104 -5.24 -1.64 30.27
CA LYS A 104 -6.36 -1.64 31.22
C LYS A 104 -7.59 -0.93 30.64
N ALA A 105 -7.39 0.24 30.02
CA ALA A 105 -8.48 0.98 29.40
C ALA A 105 -9.14 0.17 28.27
N ALA A 106 -8.35 -0.35 27.32
CA ALA A 106 -8.88 -1.15 26.22
C ALA A 106 -9.43 -2.53 26.64
N ALA A 107 -8.95 -3.11 27.76
CA ALA A 107 -9.49 -4.35 28.31
C ALA A 107 -10.89 -4.15 28.89
N SER A 108 -11.19 -2.94 29.37
CA SER A 108 -12.49 -2.55 29.93
C SER A 108 -13.57 -2.29 28.89
N PHE A 109 -13.20 -2.20 27.60
CA PHE A 109 -14.17 -2.06 26.52
C PHE A 109 -15.13 -3.25 26.49
N PRO A 110 -16.39 -3.09 26.04
CA PRO A 110 -17.33 -4.21 25.94
C PRO A 110 -16.80 -5.33 25.03
N ASP A 111 -16.19 -4.95 23.91
CA ASP A 111 -15.54 -5.82 22.93
C ASP A 111 -14.44 -5.04 22.18
N TRP A 112 -13.81 -5.68 21.19
CA TRP A 112 -12.92 -5.02 20.22
C TRP A 112 -13.56 -4.93 18.83
N ASN A 113 -14.89 -4.80 18.78
CA ASN A 113 -15.73 -4.70 17.59
C ASN A 113 -15.52 -5.84 16.56
N PRO A 114 -15.87 -7.10 16.89
CA PRO A 114 -15.70 -8.24 15.97
C PRO A 114 -16.52 -8.15 14.68
N ARG A 115 -17.47 -7.20 14.58
CA ARG A 115 -18.20 -6.89 13.34
C ARG A 115 -17.29 -6.30 12.27
N HIS A 116 -16.32 -5.46 12.66
CA HIS A 116 -15.29 -4.93 11.78
C HIS A 116 -13.95 -5.51 12.21
N PHE A 117 -13.65 -6.72 11.73
CA PHE A 117 -12.63 -7.58 12.34
C PHE A 117 -11.19 -7.03 12.32
N LEU A 118 -10.87 -6.07 11.44
CA LEU A 118 -9.61 -5.32 11.52
C LEU A 118 -9.43 -4.67 12.90
N ASP A 119 -10.50 -4.14 13.50
CA ASP A 119 -10.46 -3.51 14.82
C ASP A 119 -10.00 -4.50 15.89
N THR A 120 -10.55 -5.71 15.83
CA THR A 120 -10.26 -6.82 16.74
C THR A 120 -8.84 -7.33 16.54
N ALA A 121 -8.41 -7.53 15.30
CA ALA A 121 -7.09 -8.04 14.99
C ALA A 121 -5.98 -7.06 15.39
N GLU A 122 -6.11 -5.78 15.04
CA GLU A 122 -5.12 -4.75 15.39
C GLU A 122 -5.06 -4.50 16.91
N MET A 123 -6.20 -4.58 17.63
CA MET A 123 -6.21 -4.48 19.10
C MET A 123 -5.59 -5.72 19.76
N THR A 124 -5.87 -6.92 19.23
CA THR A 124 -5.26 -8.17 19.70
C THR A 124 -3.74 -8.10 19.58
N HIS A 125 -3.24 -7.56 18.47
CA HIS A 125 -1.81 -7.30 18.27
C HIS A 125 -1.25 -6.35 19.33
N ALA A 126 -1.94 -5.25 19.65
CA ALA A 126 -1.50 -4.31 20.69
C ALA A 126 -1.30 -5.00 22.04
N PHE A 127 -2.28 -5.82 22.44
CA PHE A 127 -2.23 -6.58 23.69
C PHE A 127 -1.11 -7.61 23.69
N ALA A 128 -0.90 -8.29 22.56
CA ALA A 128 0.16 -9.28 22.42
C ALA A 128 1.56 -8.70 22.62
N ILE A 129 1.84 -7.53 22.00
CA ILE A 129 3.12 -6.83 22.20
C ILE A 129 3.26 -6.37 23.65
N GLY A 130 2.20 -5.80 24.23
CA GLY A 130 2.20 -5.37 25.63
C GLY A 130 2.46 -6.52 26.60
N TYR A 131 1.83 -7.68 26.37
CA TYR A 131 2.03 -8.90 27.16
C TYR A 131 3.47 -9.38 27.10
N ASP A 132 4.00 -9.55 25.88
CA ASP A 132 5.29 -10.18 25.63
C ASP A 132 6.47 -9.28 26.01
N TRP A 133 6.43 -8.01 25.62
CA TRP A 133 7.57 -7.10 25.79
C TRP A 133 7.69 -6.54 27.21
N LEU A 134 6.57 -6.48 27.95
CA LEU A 134 6.56 -6.03 29.34
C LEU A 134 6.56 -7.21 30.32
N TYR A 135 6.52 -8.46 29.85
CA TYR A 135 6.25 -9.66 30.65
C TYR A 135 7.05 -9.75 31.96
N GLY A 136 8.34 -9.40 31.92
CA GLY A 136 9.23 -9.45 33.08
C GLY A 136 8.86 -8.48 34.21
N ALA A 137 8.15 -7.40 33.90
CA ALA A 137 7.75 -6.34 34.83
C ALA A 137 6.25 -6.29 35.13
N LEU A 138 5.44 -7.13 34.47
CA LEU A 138 4.00 -7.22 34.76
C LEU A 138 3.75 -7.99 36.06
N SER A 139 2.79 -7.52 36.86
CA SER A 139 2.25 -8.25 38.00
C SER A 139 1.44 -9.46 37.54
N ARG A 140 1.11 -10.37 38.47
CA ARG A 140 0.25 -11.54 38.16
C ARG A 140 -1.11 -11.10 37.64
N ASP A 141 -1.70 -10.08 38.26
CA ASP A 141 -3.03 -9.58 37.88
C ASP A 141 -3.01 -8.87 36.53
N GLU A 142 -1.93 -8.12 36.24
CA GLU A 142 -1.75 -7.49 34.93
C GLU A 142 -1.60 -8.52 33.83
N LYS A 143 -0.82 -9.59 34.05
CA LYS A 143 -0.69 -10.71 33.10
C LYS A 143 -2.05 -11.37 32.86
N ALA A 144 -2.75 -11.73 33.93
CA ALA A 144 -4.06 -12.36 33.83
C ALA A 144 -5.05 -11.49 33.04
N MET A 145 -5.12 -10.19 33.36
CA MET A 145 -6.02 -9.24 32.68
C MET A 145 -5.72 -9.12 31.18
N ILE A 146 -4.44 -8.98 30.80
CA ILE A 146 -4.06 -8.87 29.38
C ILE A 146 -4.31 -10.18 28.64
N ARG A 147 -3.91 -11.34 29.21
CA ARG A 147 -4.17 -12.67 28.64
C ARG A 147 -5.66 -12.92 28.45
N ASP A 148 -6.47 -12.63 29.47
CA ASP A 148 -7.90 -12.90 29.43
C ASP A 148 -8.60 -11.98 28.41
N ALA A 149 -8.11 -10.75 28.21
CA ALA A 149 -8.57 -9.88 27.13
C ALA A 149 -8.23 -10.44 25.74
N ILE A 150 -6.98 -10.89 25.52
CA ILE A 150 -6.56 -11.55 24.26
C ILE A 150 -7.46 -12.76 23.96
N VAL A 151 -7.70 -13.62 24.95
CA VAL A 151 -8.54 -14.82 24.81
C VAL A 151 -9.98 -14.45 24.46
N ASN A 152 -10.61 -13.58 25.26
CA ASN A 152 -12.05 -13.37 25.20
C ASN A 152 -12.48 -12.38 24.12
N LYS A 153 -11.65 -11.37 23.80
CA LYS A 153 -11.99 -10.31 22.84
C LYS A 153 -11.29 -10.44 21.50
N GLY A 154 -10.20 -11.21 21.43
CA GLY A 154 -9.45 -11.46 20.19
C GLY A 154 -9.64 -12.88 19.65
N LEU A 155 -9.08 -13.87 20.36
CA LEU A 155 -8.93 -15.23 19.84
C LEU A 155 -10.25 -16.01 19.76
N LYS A 156 -11.13 -15.92 20.77
CA LYS A 156 -12.44 -16.58 20.71
C LYS A 156 -13.31 -16.05 19.56
N PRO A 157 -13.43 -14.72 19.33
CA PRO A 157 -14.08 -14.19 18.14
C PRO A 157 -13.44 -14.65 16.83
N ALA A 158 -12.10 -14.69 16.74
CA ALA A 158 -11.41 -15.20 15.55
C ALA A 158 -11.78 -16.67 15.27
N LEU A 159 -11.84 -17.49 16.32
CA LEU A 159 -12.16 -18.90 16.21
C LEU A 159 -13.59 -19.13 15.73
N GLU A 160 -14.54 -18.30 16.14
CA GLU A 160 -15.91 -18.31 15.64
C GLU A 160 -15.96 -18.05 14.13
N VAL A 161 -15.19 -17.06 13.64
CA VAL A 161 -15.07 -16.79 12.20
C VAL A 161 -14.48 -18.00 11.48
N TYR A 162 -13.35 -18.54 11.94
CA TYR A 162 -12.70 -19.67 11.28
C TYR A 162 -13.60 -20.90 11.19
N ARG A 163 -14.26 -21.27 12.29
CA ARG A 163 -15.14 -22.44 12.35
C ARG A 163 -16.40 -22.29 11.48
N ARG A 164 -16.85 -21.06 11.25
CA ARG A 164 -17.99 -20.75 10.36
C ARG A 164 -17.59 -20.50 8.91
N GLY A 165 -16.29 -20.45 8.58
CA GLY A 165 -15.82 -20.08 7.25
C GLY A 165 -16.12 -18.62 6.91
N GLY A 166 -15.92 -17.70 7.86
CA GLY A 166 -16.19 -16.27 7.64
C GLY A 166 -15.31 -15.66 6.54
N TRP A 167 -15.86 -14.67 5.84
CA TRP A 167 -15.36 -14.17 4.55
C TRP A 167 -13.90 -13.70 4.55
N TRP A 168 -13.42 -13.04 5.61
CA TRP A 168 -12.04 -12.53 5.64
C TRP A 168 -11.00 -13.65 5.78
N ALA A 169 -11.39 -14.81 6.32
CA ALA A 169 -10.52 -15.98 6.42
C ALA A 169 -10.36 -16.73 5.09
N SER A 170 -11.13 -16.34 4.06
CA SER A 170 -11.10 -16.97 2.74
C SER A 170 -10.85 -15.97 1.60
N CYS A 171 -10.73 -14.67 1.88
CA CYS A 171 -10.47 -13.66 0.85
C CYS A 171 -8.98 -13.60 0.48
N ASN A 172 -8.69 -13.10 -0.72
CA ASN A 172 -7.34 -13.01 -1.28
C ASN A 172 -6.70 -11.62 -1.14
N HIS A 173 -7.33 -10.69 -0.43
CA HIS A 173 -6.88 -9.30 -0.32
C HIS A 173 -6.44 -8.95 1.13
N ASN A 174 -6.12 -7.68 1.40
CA ASN A 174 -5.46 -7.23 2.63
C ASN A 174 -6.10 -7.73 3.94
N TRP A 175 -7.43 -7.83 4.00
CA TRP A 175 -8.16 -8.22 5.20
C TRP A 175 -7.69 -9.56 5.75
N ASN A 176 -7.43 -10.51 4.86
CA ASN A 176 -6.92 -11.81 5.25
C ASN A 176 -5.55 -11.70 5.93
N GLN A 177 -4.61 -10.96 5.35
CA GLN A 177 -3.26 -10.80 5.92
C GLN A 177 -3.28 -10.05 7.24
N VAL A 178 -4.06 -8.97 7.34
CA VAL A 178 -4.15 -8.15 8.54
C VAL A 178 -4.82 -8.91 9.69
N CYS A 179 -5.95 -9.56 9.41
CA CYS A 179 -6.69 -10.29 10.43
C CYS A 179 -5.89 -11.50 10.94
N ASN A 180 -5.35 -12.33 10.03
CA ASN A 180 -4.52 -13.46 10.43
C ASN A 180 -3.28 -12.99 11.19
N GLY A 181 -2.60 -11.94 10.72
CA GLY A 181 -1.37 -11.45 11.34
C GLY A 181 -1.58 -11.01 12.79
N GLY A 182 -2.60 -10.19 13.06
CA GLY A 182 -2.89 -9.74 14.44
C GLY A 182 -3.28 -10.89 15.38
N ILE A 183 -4.08 -11.85 14.89
CA ILE A 183 -4.54 -13.00 15.69
C ILE A 183 -3.41 -14.01 15.94
N VAL A 184 -2.54 -14.28 14.96
CA VAL A 184 -1.36 -15.14 15.15
C VAL A 184 -0.43 -14.57 16.23
N ILE A 185 -0.15 -13.27 16.18
CA ILE A 185 0.68 -12.61 17.20
C ILE A 185 0.03 -12.73 18.59
N GLY A 186 -1.30 -12.56 18.67
CA GLY A 186 -2.08 -12.81 19.89
C GLY A 186 -1.97 -14.23 20.43
N ALA A 187 -2.09 -15.23 19.57
CA ALA A 187 -2.00 -16.64 19.95
C ALA A 187 -0.59 -16.98 20.48
N LEU A 188 0.45 -16.54 19.78
CA LEU A 188 1.84 -16.77 20.17
C LEU A 188 2.20 -16.13 21.52
N ALA A 189 1.57 -14.99 21.86
CA ALA A 189 1.81 -14.28 23.11
C ALA A 189 1.42 -15.09 24.35
N ILE A 190 0.41 -15.97 24.25
CA ILE A 190 -0.16 -16.70 25.40
C ILE A 190 -0.02 -18.21 25.28
N ALA A 191 0.72 -18.69 24.28
CA ALA A 191 0.71 -20.07 23.82
C ALA A 191 1.20 -21.10 24.86
N GLU A 192 1.99 -20.70 25.85
CA GLU A 192 2.41 -21.59 26.95
C GLU A 192 1.36 -21.70 28.07
N GLU A 193 0.46 -20.74 28.18
CA GLU A 193 -0.59 -20.73 29.21
C GLU A 193 -1.90 -21.30 28.67
N ILE A 194 -2.23 -21.03 27.41
CA ILE A 194 -3.45 -21.49 26.74
C ILE A 194 -3.10 -22.24 25.42
N PRO A 195 -2.35 -23.36 25.49
CA PRO A 195 -1.78 -24.02 24.32
C PRO A 195 -2.82 -24.53 23.33
N ASP A 196 -3.92 -25.13 23.79
CA ASP A 196 -4.92 -25.74 22.89
C ASP A 196 -5.61 -24.70 21.99
N LEU A 197 -5.98 -23.56 22.57
CA LEU A 197 -6.58 -22.45 21.81
C LEU A 197 -5.57 -21.85 20.83
N ALA A 198 -4.34 -21.62 21.29
CA ALA A 198 -3.30 -21.04 20.45
C ALA A 198 -2.94 -21.98 19.27
N ASP A 199 -2.83 -23.29 19.51
CA ASP A 199 -2.57 -24.30 18.50
C ASP A 199 -3.68 -24.35 17.44
N GLU A 200 -4.95 -24.35 17.89
CA GLU A 200 -6.10 -24.34 16.97
C GLU A 200 -6.15 -23.07 16.11
N ILE A 201 -5.91 -21.90 16.72
CA ILE A 201 -5.82 -20.63 15.98
C ILE A 201 -4.72 -20.67 14.93
N LEU A 202 -3.51 -21.13 15.28
CA LEU A 202 -2.40 -21.20 14.34
C LEU A 202 -2.72 -22.12 13.17
N ARG A 203 -3.34 -23.28 13.42
CA ARG A 203 -3.74 -24.19 12.33
C ARG A 203 -4.69 -23.53 11.33
N TYR A 204 -5.64 -22.72 11.79
CA TYR A 204 -6.56 -22.00 10.91
C TYR A 204 -5.86 -20.84 10.20
N ALA A 205 -5.20 -19.97 10.96
CA ALA A 205 -4.61 -18.75 10.43
C ALA A 205 -3.49 -19.02 9.42
N LEU A 206 -2.63 -20.02 9.68
CA LEU A 206 -1.54 -20.38 8.76
C LEU A 206 -2.03 -21.03 7.46
N LYS A 207 -3.22 -21.65 7.46
CA LYS A 207 -3.87 -22.12 6.22
C LYS A 207 -4.53 -20.96 5.47
N SER A 208 -5.23 -20.10 6.20
CA SER A 208 -5.95 -18.93 5.70
C SER A 208 -5.02 -17.93 5.01
N VAL A 209 -3.90 -17.58 5.65
CA VAL A 209 -2.98 -16.53 5.17
C VAL A 209 -2.34 -16.83 3.81
N GLN A 210 -2.20 -18.11 3.48
CA GLN A 210 -1.64 -18.54 2.19
C GLN A 210 -2.49 -18.13 1.00
N ILE A 211 -3.80 -17.89 1.20
CA ILE A 211 -4.70 -17.45 0.13
C ILE A 211 -4.27 -16.06 -0.37
N ALA A 212 -4.14 -15.10 0.54
CA ALA A 212 -3.74 -13.74 0.19
C ALA A 212 -2.24 -13.63 -0.11
N MET A 213 -1.38 -14.42 0.55
CA MET A 213 0.04 -14.46 0.19
C MET A 213 0.27 -15.00 -1.23
N GLY A 214 -0.62 -15.87 -1.73
CA GLY A 214 -0.58 -16.33 -3.12
C GLY A 214 -0.72 -15.21 -4.14
N MET A 215 -1.31 -14.07 -3.76
CA MET A 215 -1.48 -12.90 -4.64
C MET A 215 -0.20 -12.09 -4.83
N PHE A 216 0.93 -12.44 -4.19
CA PHE A 216 2.22 -11.85 -4.54
C PHE A 216 2.85 -12.51 -5.77
N ASN A 217 2.42 -13.70 -6.18
CA ASN A 217 3.03 -14.42 -7.29
C ASN A 217 2.73 -13.72 -8.64
N PRO A 218 3.71 -13.60 -9.57
CA PRO A 218 5.10 -14.07 -9.47
C PRO A 218 6.11 -13.01 -9.01
N ASP A 219 5.77 -11.73 -9.06
CA ASP A 219 6.70 -10.60 -9.03
C ASP A 219 6.53 -9.67 -7.81
N GLY A 220 5.57 -9.98 -6.95
CA GLY A 220 5.30 -9.26 -5.72
C GLY A 220 4.42 -8.01 -5.87
N GLY A 221 3.83 -7.77 -7.04
CA GLY A 221 2.83 -6.71 -7.24
C GLY A 221 1.56 -6.91 -6.41
N TRP A 222 0.85 -5.82 -6.08
CA TRP A 222 -0.38 -5.86 -5.27
C TRP A 222 -1.55 -5.11 -5.92
N ALA A 223 -2.63 -5.83 -6.19
CA ALA A 223 -3.74 -5.33 -7.01
C ALA A 223 -4.54 -4.19 -6.35
N GLU A 224 -4.53 -4.12 -5.02
CA GLU A 224 -5.22 -3.05 -4.26
C GLU A 224 -4.41 -1.73 -4.22
N GLY A 225 -3.28 -1.68 -4.92
CA GLY A 225 -2.43 -0.51 -5.01
C GLY A 225 -1.38 -0.38 -3.91
N PRO A 226 -0.48 0.62 -4.01
CA PRO A 226 0.67 0.79 -3.13
C PRO A 226 0.31 1.02 -1.65
N GLY A 227 -0.80 1.71 -1.38
CA GLY A 227 -1.24 1.95 0.00
C GLY A 227 -1.60 0.65 0.71
N TYR A 228 -2.39 -0.20 0.04
CA TYR A 228 -2.80 -1.50 0.58
C TYR A 228 -1.70 -2.56 0.50
N TRP A 229 -0.76 -2.47 -0.45
CA TRP A 229 0.48 -3.23 -0.38
C TRP A 229 1.19 -2.96 0.96
N GLY A 230 1.36 -1.69 1.33
CA GLY A 230 1.99 -1.32 2.59
C GLY A 230 1.27 -1.90 3.80
N TYR A 231 -0.07 -1.82 3.82
CA TYR A 231 -0.88 -2.34 4.90
C TYR A 231 -0.83 -3.87 5.01
N ALA A 232 -1.08 -4.58 3.91
CA ALA A 232 -1.12 -6.04 3.87
C ALA A 232 0.26 -6.65 4.17
N THR A 233 1.31 -6.16 3.50
CA THR A 233 2.69 -6.64 3.68
C THR A 233 3.21 -6.35 5.08
N SER A 234 2.82 -5.24 5.73
CA SER A 234 3.23 -4.96 7.11
C SER A 234 2.75 -6.03 8.09
N TYR A 235 1.47 -6.39 8.07
CA TYR A 235 0.91 -7.42 8.95
C TYR A 235 1.39 -8.83 8.59
N ASN A 236 1.65 -9.10 7.31
CA ASN A 236 2.27 -10.34 6.90
C ASN A 236 3.68 -10.48 7.50
N VAL A 237 4.53 -9.48 7.32
CA VAL A 237 5.91 -9.49 7.87
C VAL A 237 5.91 -9.53 9.40
N LEU A 238 5.00 -8.83 10.06
CA LEU A 238 4.84 -8.91 11.52
C LEU A 238 4.52 -10.33 11.99
N MET A 239 3.63 -11.02 11.28
CA MET A 239 3.30 -12.42 11.54
C MET A 239 4.52 -13.33 11.34
N LEU A 240 5.21 -13.20 10.20
CA LEU A 240 6.40 -14.01 9.88
C LEU A 240 7.51 -13.79 10.90
N ALA A 241 7.81 -12.55 11.25
CA ALA A 241 8.80 -12.21 12.26
C ALA A 241 8.43 -12.79 13.63
N ALA A 242 7.14 -12.75 14.02
CA ALA A 242 6.69 -13.35 15.28
C ALA A 242 6.80 -14.88 15.27
N LEU A 243 6.45 -15.54 14.17
CA LEU A 243 6.61 -16.99 14.01
C LEU A 243 8.08 -17.40 14.09
N GLU A 244 8.96 -16.72 13.35
CA GLU A 244 10.41 -16.99 13.37
C GLU A 244 10.99 -16.82 14.79
N THR A 245 10.66 -15.74 15.50
CA THR A 245 11.23 -15.51 16.83
C THR A 245 10.62 -16.39 17.93
N ALA A 246 9.35 -16.81 17.78
CA ALA A 246 8.66 -17.63 18.77
C ALA A 246 8.86 -19.14 18.56
N LEU A 247 8.99 -19.59 17.31
CA LEU A 247 8.99 -21.01 16.91
C LEU A 247 10.27 -21.43 16.18
N GLY A 248 11.12 -20.49 15.76
CA GLY A 248 12.31 -20.77 14.94
C GLY A 248 11.99 -21.08 13.48
N THR A 249 10.74 -20.88 13.05
CA THR A 249 10.28 -21.13 11.68
C THR A 249 9.06 -20.26 11.39
N ASP A 250 8.87 -19.92 10.12
CA ASP A 250 7.64 -19.34 9.57
C ASP A 250 6.84 -20.38 8.73
N PHE A 251 7.23 -21.66 8.82
CA PHE A 251 6.66 -22.77 8.06
C PHE A 251 6.80 -22.65 6.53
N GLY A 252 7.82 -21.92 6.05
CA GLY A 252 8.06 -21.71 4.62
C GLY A 252 7.11 -20.70 3.98
N LEU A 253 6.38 -19.91 4.78
CA LEU A 253 5.49 -18.88 4.27
C LEU A 253 6.25 -17.76 3.54
N SER A 254 7.42 -17.32 4.05
CA SER A 254 8.26 -16.33 3.36
C SER A 254 8.88 -16.85 2.07
N GLU A 255 8.84 -18.15 1.81
CA GLU A 255 9.33 -18.78 0.58
C GLU A 255 8.24 -18.91 -0.49
N MET A 256 7.02 -18.43 -0.21
CA MET A 256 5.94 -18.41 -1.20
C MET A 256 6.33 -17.56 -2.42
N PRO A 257 6.01 -18.01 -3.65
CA PRO A 257 6.37 -17.30 -4.88
C PRO A 257 5.97 -15.83 -4.88
N GLY A 258 6.87 -14.97 -5.35
CA GLY A 258 6.70 -13.52 -5.44
C GLY A 258 6.88 -12.74 -4.14
N PHE A 259 6.81 -13.39 -2.97
CA PHE A 259 6.94 -12.66 -1.70
C PHE A 259 8.33 -12.05 -1.48
N SER A 260 9.40 -12.74 -1.90
CA SER A 260 10.76 -12.18 -1.86
C SER A 260 10.91 -10.95 -2.75
N GLU A 261 10.14 -10.87 -3.85
CA GLU A 261 10.18 -9.81 -4.85
C GLU A 261 9.38 -8.57 -4.46
N THR A 262 8.43 -8.70 -3.54
CA THR A 262 7.44 -7.66 -3.23
C THR A 262 8.03 -6.32 -2.78
N GLY A 263 9.25 -6.30 -2.23
CA GLY A 263 9.94 -5.06 -1.89
C GLY A 263 10.31 -4.20 -3.11
N TYR A 264 10.37 -4.78 -4.31
CA TYR A 264 10.60 -4.04 -5.55
C TYR A 264 9.37 -3.25 -5.98
N PHE A 265 8.16 -3.69 -5.64
CA PHE A 265 6.91 -3.02 -6.02
C PHE A 265 6.90 -1.52 -5.69
N PRO A 266 7.02 -1.09 -4.41
CA PRO A 266 7.05 0.33 -4.07
C PRO A 266 8.26 1.08 -4.67
N ILE A 267 9.39 0.41 -4.91
CA ILE A 267 10.59 1.02 -5.51
C ILE A 267 10.33 1.45 -6.95
N TYR A 268 9.77 0.55 -7.75
CA TYR A 268 9.55 0.78 -9.18
C TYR A 268 8.41 1.76 -9.46
N ILE A 269 7.34 1.73 -8.67
CA ILE A 269 6.18 2.61 -8.85
C ILE A 269 6.35 4.00 -8.21
N THR A 270 7.44 4.24 -7.46
CA THR A 270 7.79 5.58 -6.96
C THR A 270 8.63 6.33 -7.99
N GLY A 271 8.11 7.46 -8.46
CA GLY A 271 8.78 8.32 -9.43
C GLY A 271 9.89 9.19 -8.81
N PRO A 272 10.68 9.89 -9.64
CA PRO A 272 11.83 10.71 -9.22
C PRO A 272 11.44 11.90 -8.33
N THR A 273 10.18 12.33 -8.35
CA THR A 273 9.68 13.38 -7.43
C THR A 273 9.38 12.84 -6.02
N GLY A 274 9.65 11.55 -5.75
CA GLY A 274 9.35 10.89 -4.49
C GLY A 274 7.86 10.56 -4.29
N ARG A 275 7.02 10.79 -5.31
CA ARG A 275 5.59 10.48 -5.28
C ARG A 275 5.33 9.13 -5.97
N THR A 276 4.41 8.35 -5.43
CA THR A 276 4.04 7.01 -5.92
C THR A 276 2.95 7.06 -6.98
N PHE A 277 2.92 6.11 -7.90
CA PHE A 277 1.77 5.89 -8.79
C PHE A 277 0.59 5.31 -8.00
N ASN A 278 -0.36 6.18 -7.66
CA ASN A 278 -1.41 5.95 -6.68
C ASN A 278 -2.74 5.45 -7.26
N PHE A 279 -2.70 4.38 -8.03
CA PHE A 279 -3.92 3.72 -8.52
C PHE A 279 -4.70 3.03 -7.38
N ALA A 280 -5.98 2.71 -7.62
CA ALA A 280 -6.90 2.19 -6.61
C ALA A 280 -7.03 3.15 -5.40
N ASP A 281 -7.47 2.66 -4.24
CA ASP A 281 -7.58 3.48 -3.02
C ASP A 281 -6.21 3.78 -2.37
N ALA A 282 -5.31 4.44 -3.12
CA ALA A 282 -3.99 4.87 -2.67
C ALA A 282 -3.80 6.39 -2.77
N HIS A 283 -3.02 6.93 -1.83
CA HIS A 283 -2.49 8.29 -1.93
C HIS A 283 -1.15 8.25 -2.68
N ASP A 284 -0.70 9.39 -3.18
CA ASP A 284 0.55 9.53 -3.93
C ASP A 284 1.79 9.72 -3.05
N ASP A 285 1.61 9.76 -1.73
CA ASP A 285 2.69 9.55 -0.78
C ASP A 285 3.17 8.09 -0.85
N PRO A 286 4.49 7.84 -0.87
CA PRO A 286 5.01 6.49 -0.85
C PRO A 286 4.63 5.76 0.44
N PRO A 287 4.35 4.44 0.39
CA PRO A 287 3.90 3.69 1.54
C PRO A 287 4.99 3.68 2.61
N ARG A 288 4.62 4.05 3.83
CA ARG A 288 5.51 3.95 5.00
C ARG A 288 5.64 2.48 5.39
N ALA A 289 6.85 1.92 5.27
CA ALA A 289 7.01 0.47 5.26
C ALA A 289 8.23 0.00 6.06
N PRO A 290 8.24 0.05 7.42
CA PRO A 290 9.32 -0.52 8.23
C PRO A 290 9.64 -1.98 7.86
N GLN A 291 8.64 -2.73 7.36
CA GLN A 291 8.80 -4.09 6.87
C GLN A 291 9.85 -4.21 5.75
N MET A 292 10.15 -3.14 5.01
CA MET A 292 11.21 -3.12 4.00
C MET A 292 12.59 -3.41 4.60
N PHE A 293 12.86 -2.98 5.84
CA PHE A 293 14.10 -3.35 6.53
C PHE A 293 14.14 -4.84 6.89
N TRP A 294 13.00 -5.40 7.30
CA TRP A 294 12.91 -6.84 7.56
C TRP A 294 13.11 -7.63 6.26
N LEU A 295 12.44 -7.25 5.16
CA LEU A 295 12.61 -7.87 3.84
C LEU A 295 14.06 -7.78 3.38
N ALA A 296 14.72 -6.62 3.57
CA ALA A 296 16.13 -6.42 3.22
C ALA A 296 17.04 -7.43 3.91
N ARG A 297 16.82 -7.65 5.21
CA ARG A 297 17.62 -8.58 6.01
C ARG A 297 17.27 -10.03 5.70
N ARG A 298 15.97 -10.36 5.62
CA ARG A 298 15.46 -11.73 5.38
C ARG A 298 15.89 -12.31 4.04
N PHE A 299 15.87 -11.49 3.00
CA PHE A 299 16.17 -11.90 1.62
C PHE A 299 17.53 -11.42 1.13
N ASN A 300 18.33 -10.82 2.02
CA ASN A 300 19.63 -10.25 1.67
C ASN A 300 19.56 -9.25 0.49
N ARG A 301 18.59 -8.33 0.54
CA ARG A 301 18.33 -7.29 -0.47
C ARG A 301 18.48 -5.89 0.13
N PRO A 302 19.71 -5.34 0.24
CA PRO A 302 19.96 -4.02 0.83
C PRO A 302 19.12 -2.90 0.21
N ILE A 303 18.72 -3.04 -1.06
CA ILE A 303 17.93 -2.05 -1.79
C ILE A 303 16.57 -1.76 -1.15
N TYR A 304 15.98 -2.74 -0.46
CA TYR A 304 14.73 -2.52 0.28
C TYR A 304 14.95 -1.61 1.49
N GLY A 305 16.05 -1.80 2.21
CA GLY A 305 16.47 -0.92 3.30
C GLY A 305 16.85 0.48 2.79
N TRP A 306 17.49 0.58 1.62
CA TRP A 306 17.78 1.86 0.98
C TRP A 306 16.50 2.65 0.66
N TYR A 307 15.49 2.00 0.06
CA TYR A 307 14.21 2.64 -0.24
C TYR A 307 13.51 3.13 1.04
N GLU A 308 13.53 2.29 2.08
CA GLU A 308 12.98 2.69 3.38
C GLU A 308 13.82 3.76 4.10
N ARG A 309 14.95 4.20 3.54
CA ARG A 309 15.72 5.34 4.05
C ARG A 309 15.62 6.57 3.15
N SER A 310 15.29 6.39 1.88
CA SER A 310 15.23 7.49 0.89
C SER A 310 13.96 8.33 0.97
N ILE A 311 12.82 7.79 1.46
CA ILE A 311 11.59 8.60 1.61
C ILE A 311 11.76 9.74 2.65
N PRO A 312 11.49 11.01 2.27
CA PRO A 312 11.65 12.15 3.17
C PRO A 312 10.57 12.20 4.28
N LYS A 313 10.85 12.94 5.37
CA LYS A 313 9.86 13.39 6.38
C LYS A 313 9.02 12.30 7.07
N ARG A 314 9.59 11.11 7.34
CA ARG A 314 8.90 10.04 8.07
C ARG A 314 8.55 10.42 9.51
N LYS A 315 7.39 10.05 10.05
CA LYS A 315 7.23 9.86 11.51
C LYS A 315 7.87 8.51 11.89
N PRO A 316 8.81 8.45 12.83
CA PRO A 316 9.56 7.21 13.12
C PRO A 316 8.62 6.10 13.62
N HIS A 317 8.83 4.85 13.25
CA HIS A 317 8.24 3.67 13.89
C HIS A 317 9.27 3.07 14.83
N PRO A 318 8.87 2.49 15.96
CA PRO A 318 9.78 1.63 16.73
C PRO A 318 10.38 0.50 15.87
N LEU A 319 9.63 0.01 14.88
CA LEU A 319 10.12 -1.00 13.93
C LEU A 319 11.15 -0.48 12.92
N ASP A 320 11.15 0.82 12.60
CA ASP A 320 12.21 1.42 11.78
C ASP A 320 13.56 1.27 12.47
N LEU A 321 13.57 1.32 13.80
CA LEU A 321 14.76 1.13 14.62
C LEU A 321 15.07 -0.36 14.84
N ILE A 322 14.05 -1.16 15.19
CA ILE A 322 14.22 -2.59 15.51
C ILE A 322 14.68 -3.40 14.30
N TRP A 323 14.19 -3.09 13.11
CA TRP A 323 14.58 -3.80 11.90
C TRP A 323 15.69 -3.11 11.13
N PHE A 324 16.07 -1.88 11.50
CA PHE A 324 17.01 -1.01 10.79
C PHE A 324 18.13 -1.76 10.09
N ASP A 325 18.26 -1.51 8.79
CA ASP A 325 19.33 -2.01 7.94
C ASP A 325 20.26 -0.87 7.53
N PRO A 326 21.51 -0.84 8.03
CA PRO A 326 22.45 0.25 7.76
C PRO A 326 23.18 0.12 6.42
N ARG A 327 22.98 -0.99 5.69
CA ARG A 327 23.70 -1.24 4.43
C ARG A 327 23.35 -0.16 3.41
N GLN A 328 24.38 0.37 2.76
CA GLN A 328 24.23 1.40 1.73
C GLN A 328 24.24 0.75 0.35
N THR A 329 23.28 1.11 -0.48
CA THR A 329 23.23 0.80 -1.90
C THR A 329 22.41 1.87 -2.61
N ASP A 330 22.09 1.68 -3.88
CA ASP A 330 21.09 2.45 -4.63
C ASP A 330 20.70 1.66 -5.90
N PRO A 331 19.60 2.01 -6.60
CA PRO A 331 19.16 1.27 -7.78
C PRO A 331 20.22 1.15 -8.88
N VAL A 332 21.11 2.14 -9.04
CA VAL A 332 22.17 2.11 -10.04
C VAL A 332 23.26 1.12 -9.64
N LYS A 333 23.67 1.09 -8.37
CA LYS A 333 24.65 0.11 -7.86
C LYS A 333 24.17 -1.33 -7.96
N GLU A 334 22.88 -1.57 -7.74
CA GLU A 334 22.26 -2.90 -7.88
C GLU A 334 21.98 -3.28 -9.34
N GLY A 335 22.23 -2.37 -10.29
CA GLY A 335 21.95 -2.61 -11.70
C GLY A 335 20.47 -2.80 -12.01
N LEU A 336 19.57 -2.14 -11.26
CA LEU A 336 18.14 -2.25 -11.51
C LEU A 336 17.78 -1.69 -12.90
N PRO A 337 17.01 -2.43 -13.70
CA PRO A 337 16.46 -1.92 -14.95
C PRO A 337 15.70 -0.60 -14.75
N LEU A 338 15.62 0.20 -15.82
CA LEU A 338 14.86 1.45 -15.82
C LEU A 338 13.34 1.21 -15.95
N GLU A 339 12.94 -0.04 -16.18
CA GLU A 339 11.54 -0.43 -16.25
C GLU A 339 11.23 -1.48 -15.18
N GLY A 340 10.02 -1.42 -14.63
CA GLY A 340 9.46 -2.48 -13.81
C GLY A 340 8.12 -2.89 -14.39
N TYR A 341 7.90 -4.18 -14.58
CA TYR A 341 6.63 -4.76 -14.98
C TYR A 341 6.21 -5.78 -13.92
N PHE A 342 5.03 -5.55 -13.35
CA PHE A 342 4.38 -6.45 -12.40
C PHE A 342 3.20 -7.11 -13.12
N GLU A 343 3.44 -8.28 -13.69
CA GLU A 343 2.53 -9.11 -14.47
C GLU A 343 1.25 -9.43 -13.68
N ASN A 344 1.37 -9.80 -12.40
CA ASN A 344 0.21 -10.17 -11.59
C ASN A 344 -0.84 -9.05 -11.47
N VAL A 345 -0.43 -7.79 -11.60
CA VAL A 345 -1.30 -6.62 -11.47
C VAL A 345 -1.35 -5.78 -12.73
N GLU A 346 -0.65 -6.20 -13.78
CA GLU A 346 -0.55 -5.53 -15.07
C GLU A 346 -0.12 -4.04 -14.94
N VAL A 347 0.83 -3.77 -14.05
CA VAL A 347 1.36 -2.41 -13.80
C VAL A 347 2.77 -2.31 -14.34
N VAL A 348 3.00 -1.28 -15.17
CA VAL A 348 4.32 -0.97 -15.73
C VAL A 348 4.78 0.39 -15.25
N SER A 349 6.06 0.50 -14.93
CA SER A 349 6.77 1.76 -14.72
C SER A 349 7.97 1.83 -15.66
N MET A 350 8.27 3.02 -16.17
CA MET A 350 9.38 3.27 -17.08
C MET A 350 10.01 4.61 -16.69
N ARG A 351 11.33 4.68 -16.62
CA ARG A 351 12.05 5.93 -16.33
C ARG A 351 13.25 6.16 -17.24
N SER A 352 13.75 7.40 -17.26
CA SER A 352 15.00 7.75 -17.97
C SER A 352 16.24 7.62 -17.08
N SER A 353 16.09 7.70 -15.75
CA SER A 353 17.18 7.56 -14.78
C SER A 353 16.67 7.24 -13.38
N TRP A 354 17.49 6.58 -12.57
CA TRP A 354 17.24 6.33 -11.15
C TRP A 354 17.75 7.45 -10.23
N ASN A 355 18.87 8.08 -10.58
CA ASN A 355 19.61 9.01 -9.71
C ASN A 355 19.48 10.47 -10.15
N ASP A 356 18.37 10.81 -10.81
CA ASP A 356 18.07 12.16 -11.26
C ASP A 356 16.63 12.53 -10.86
N SER A 357 16.50 13.50 -9.96
CA SER A 357 15.21 14.01 -9.49
C SER A 357 14.38 14.69 -10.59
N THR A 358 15.00 15.01 -11.73
CA THR A 358 14.36 15.62 -12.90
C THR A 358 14.03 14.63 -14.01
N ALA A 359 14.35 13.35 -13.80
CA ALA A 359 14.15 12.29 -14.78
C ALA A 359 12.68 12.21 -15.26
N LEU A 360 12.52 11.76 -16.50
CA LEU A 360 11.22 11.39 -17.03
C LEU A 360 10.83 10.04 -16.44
N PHE A 361 9.63 9.95 -15.89
CA PHE A 361 9.03 8.73 -15.37
C PHE A 361 7.57 8.64 -15.81
N VAL A 362 7.16 7.47 -16.26
CA VAL A 362 5.77 7.18 -16.60
C VAL A 362 5.40 5.84 -15.99
N ALA A 363 4.23 5.77 -15.35
CA ALA A 363 3.65 4.51 -14.92
C ALA A 363 2.24 4.35 -15.49
N LEU A 364 1.90 3.14 -15.87
CA LEU A 364 0.67 2.75 -16.56
C LEU A 364 0.05 1.55 -15.83
N LYS A 365 -1.26 1.61 -15.62
CA LYS A 365 -2.04 0.50 -15.05
C LYS A 365 -2.91 -0.14 -16.13
N GLY A 366 -2.80 -1.45 -16.29
CA GLY A 366 -3.85 -2.31 -16.84
C GLY A 366 -4.66 -2.94 -15.69
N GLY A 367 -4.76 -4.26 -15.70
CA GLY A 367 -5.15 -5.05 -14.54
C GLY A 367 -6.65 -5.33 -14.50
N ASP A 368 -7.20 -5.42 -13.29
CA ASP A 368 -8.57 -5.92 -13.08
C ASP A 368 -9.42 -4.91 -12.31
N ASN A 369 -10.57 -4.53 -12.87
CA ASN A 369 -11.56 -3.67 -12.20
C ASN A 369 -12.28 -4.36 -11.03
N LYS A 370 -12.21 -5.69 -10.91
CA LYS A 370 -12.76 -6.46 -9.78
C LYS A 370 -11.83 -6.51 -8.58
N ALA A 371 -10.57 -6.11 -8.72
CA ALA A 371 -9.63 -6.08 -7.61
C ALA A 371 -10.21 -5.27 -6.43
N ASN A 372 -10.04 -5.75 -5.20
CA ASN A 372 -10.56 -5.00 -4.05
C ASN A 372 -9.91 -3.60 -3.99
N HIS A 373 -10.68 -2.60 -3.59
CA HIS A 373 -10.26 -1.17 -3.62
C HIS A 373 -9.96 -0.57 -5.01
N SER A 374 -10.20 -1.29 -6.11
CA SER A 374 -10.05 -0.75 -7.48
C SER A 374 -10.94 0.48 -7.72
N HIS A 375 -10.52 1.27 -8.71
CA HIS A 375 -11.34 2.25 -9.40
C HIS A 375 -11.59 1.79 -10.84
N LEU A 376 -12.41 2.51 -11.60
CA LEU A 376 -12.65 2.22 -13.02
C LEU A 376 -11.60 2.91 -13.89
N ASP A 377 -10.33 2.52 -13.69
CA ASP A 377 -9.12 3.24 -14.08
C ASP A 377 -8.18 2.46 -15.01
N LEU A 378 -8.66 1.41 -15.71
CA LEU A 378 -7.85 0.65 -16.65
C LEU A 378 -7.29 1.57 -17.75
N GLY A 379 -5.98 1.56 -17.92
CA GLY A 379 -5.24 2.43 -18.83
C GLY A 379 -4.79 3.76 -18.22
N THR A 380 -5.09 4.05 -16.94
CA THR A 380 -4.64 5.29 -16.28
C THR A 380 -3.13 5.34 -16.18
N PHE A 381 -2.57 6.55 -16.16
CA PHE A 381 -1.13 6.79 -16.08
C PHE A 381 -0.80 8.02 -15.23
N VAL A 382 0.44 8.06 -14.73
CA VAL A 382 1.07 9.27 -14.14
C VAL A 382 2.36 9.58 -14.88
N LEU A 383 2.77 10.86 -14.86
CA LEU A 383 3.99 11.31 -15.52
C LEU A 383 4.73 12.32 -14.66
N ASP A 384 6.02 12.04 -14.42
CA ASP A 384 6.96 12.98 -13.84
C ASP A 384 8.00 13.42 -14.86
N ALA A 385 8.40 14.68 -14.80
CA ALA A 385 9.56 15.20 -15.50
C ALA A 385 9.97 16.54 -14.87
N LEU A 386 11.24 16.91 -14.97
CA LEU A 386 11.74 18.22 -14.54
C LEU A 386 11.48 18.52 -13.05
N GLY A 387 11.36 17.49 -12.21
CA GLY A 387 11.07 17.64 -10.77
C GLY A 387 9.59 17.81 -10.43
N HIS A 388 8.71 17.67 -11.42
CA HIS A 388 7.26 17.90 -11.29
C HIS A 388 6.45 16.67 -11.71
N ARG A 389 5.29 16.47 -11.06
CA ARG A 389 4.26 15.52 -11.54
C ARG A 389 3.25 16.26 -12.39
N TRP A 390 3.25 15.91 -13.67
CA TRP A 390 2.44 16.56 -14.69
C TRP A 390 1.09 15.88 -14.88
N ALA A 391 1.06 14.55 -14.97
CA ALA A 391 -0.17 13.77 -14.95
C ALA A 391 -0.35 13.15 -13.56
N VAL A 392 -1.48 13.45 -12.90
CA VAL A 392 -1.79 12.98 -11.55
C VAL A 392 -2.97 12.01 -11.57
N ASP A 393 -2.98 11.06 -10.64
CA ASP A 393 -4.21 10.39 -10.22
C ASP A 393 -4.73 11.05 -8.94
N LEU A 394 -6.05 11.08 -8.77
CA LEU A 394 -6.69 11.77 -7.68
C LEU A 394 -6.67 10.96 -6.38
N GLY A 395 -6.56 9.63 -6.46
CA GLY A 395 -6.62 8.74 -5.30
C GLY A 395 -8.01 8.65 -4.66
N PRO A 396 -8.13 8.09 -3.45
CA PRO A 396 -9.40 7.70 -2.84
C PRO A 396 -10.27 8.89 -2.40
N ASP A 397 -11.54 8.59 -2.16
CA ASP A 397 -12.49 9.48 -1.47
C ASP A 397 -12.75 8.98 -0.03
N ASP A 398 -13.73 9.58 0.66
CA ASP A 398 -14.15 9.15 2.00
C ASP A 398 -14.97 7.85 1.96
N TYR A 399 -14.52 6.84 2.70
CA TYR A 399 -15.22 5.55 2.83
C TYR A 399 -16.59 5.67 3.49
N ASN A 400 -16.88 6.80 4.16
CA ASN A 400 -18.20 7.09 4.72
C ASN A 400 -19.21 7.61 3.69
N LEU A 401 -18.80 7.78 2.42
CA LEU A 401 -19.73 8.15 1.36
C LEU A 401 -20.84 7.09 1.20
N PRO A 402 -22.11 7.49 1.01
CA PRO A 402 -23.22 6.55 0.93
C PRO A 402 -23.09 5.49 -0.18
N GLY A 403 -22.86 4.24 0.21
CA GLY A 403 -22.72 3.13 -0.74
C GLY A 403 -21.35 3.07 -1.43
N TYR A 404 -20.30 3.59 -0.77
CA TYR A 404 -18.92 3.56 -1.24
C TYR A 404 -18.41 2.16 -1.63
N PHE A 405 -18.89 1.11 -0.95
CA PHE A 405 -18.58 -0.29 -1.25
C PHE A 405 -19.74 -1.03 -1.96
N GLY A 406 -20.61 -0.28 -2.65
CA GLY A 406 -21.74 -0.82 -3.41
C GLY A 406 -21.90 -0.13 -4.77
N ALA A 407 -23.05 -0.31 -5.42
CA ALA A 407 -23.28 0.19 -6.78
C ALA A 407 -23.14 1.71 -6.95
N ARG A 408 -23.32 2.49 -5.87
CA ARG A 408 -23.14 3.96 -5.90
C ARG A 408 -21.67 4.39 -6.02
N ARG A 409 -20.72 3.49 -5.75
CA ARG A 409 -19.27 3.75 -5.86
C ARG A 409 -18.91 4.41 -7.19
N TRP A 410 -19.46 3.91 -8.28
CA TRP A 410 -19.16 4.36 -9.64
C TRP A 410 -19.83 5.68 -10.06
N SER A 411 -20.55 6.33 -9.14
CA SER A 411 -21.05 7.68 -9.32
C SER A 411 -20.09 8.76 -8.78
N TYR A 412 -19.12 8.36 -7.94
CA TYR A 412 -18.16 9.30 -7.38
C TYR A 412 -17.03 9.58 -8.37
N TYR A 413 -16.71 10.86 -8.55
CA TYR A 413 -15.79 11.33 -9.59
C TYR A 413 -14.44 10.63 -9.51
N ARG A 414 -13.89 10.50 -8.30
CA ARG A 414 -12.58 9.85 -8.05
C ARG A 414 -12.54 8.35 -8.32
N LEU A 415 -13.68 7.67 -8.39
CA LEU A 415 -13.76 6.21 -8.48
C LEU A 415 -14.27 5.73 -9.84
N ARG A 416 -14.74 6.67 -10.67
CA ARG A 416 -15.33 6.41 -11.98
C ARG A 416 -14.36 6.86 -13.07
N SER A 417 -14.51 6.32 -14.28
CA SER A 417 -13.56 6.54 -15.38
C SER A 417 -13.32 8.00 -15.74
N GLU A 418 -14.32 8.87 -15.59
CA GLU A 418 -14.18 10.31 -15.81
C GLU A 418 -13.09 10.97 -14.95
N GLY A 419 -12.84 10.45 -13.74
CA GLY A 419 -11.85 10.98 -12.80
C GLY A 419 -10.42 10.49 -13.01
N HIS A 420 -10.16 9.64 -14.01
CA HIS A 420 -8.85 9.08 -14.30
C HIS A 420 -8.30 9.56 -15.64
N ASN A 421 -7.02 9.25 -15.89
CA ASN A 421 -6.31 9.61 -17.12
C ASN A 421 -6.55 8.56 -18.21
N VAL A 422 -7.82 8.31 -18.53
CA VAL A 422 -8.29 7.26 -19.46
C VAL A 422 -9.07 7.86 -20.63
N ILE A 423 -9.28 7.08 -21.69
CA ILE A 423 -10.27 7.41 -22.72
C ILE A 423 -11.68 7.30 -22.12
N THR A 424 -12.60 8.18 -22.46
CA THR A 424 -14.02 8.06 -22.08
C THR A 424 -14.93 8.19 -23.30
N PHE A 425 -16.07 7.51 -23.29
CA PHE A 425 -17.09 7.57 -24.35
C PHE A 425 -18.40 8.03 -23.73
N ASP A 426 -19.00 9.11 -24.24
CA ASP A 426 -20.36 9.57 -23.90
C ASP A 426 -20.71 9.54 -22.39
N ASP A 427 -19.77 10.01 -21.56
CA ASP A 427 -19.84 9.99 -20.08
C ASP A 427 -20.06 8.61 -19.43
N ALA A 428 -19.84 7.52 -20.18
CA ALA A 428 -19.91 6.15 -19.68
C ALA A 428 -18.67 5.77 -18.88
N ASN A 429 -18.88 4.87 -17.93
CA ASN A 429 -17.81 4.24 -17.19
C ASN A 429 -17.28 3.01 -17.93
N GLN A 430 -16.06 2.61 -17.60
CA GLN A 430 -15.57 1.28 -17.92
C GLN A 430 -16.47 0.20 -17.30
N ASP A 431 -16.47 -0.99 -17.89
CA ASP A 431 -17.10 -2.16 -17.29
C ASP A 431 -16.40 -2.51 -15.94
N PRO A 432 -17.14 -2.56 -14.81
CA PRO A 432 -16.59 -2.90 -13.50
C PRO A 432 -16.03 -4.32 -13.38
N THR A 433 -16.25 -5.17 -14.38
CA THR A 433 -15.78 -6.56 -14.43
C THR A 433 -14.62 -6.77 -15.41
N ALA A 434 -14.23 -5.72 -16.14
CA ALA A 434 -13.21 -5.77 -17.16
C ALA A 434 -11.81 -6.10 -16.61
N GLU A 435 -11.06 -6.81 -17.44
CA GLU A 435 -9.63 -7.00 -17.30
C GLU A 435 -8.90 -6.33 -18.47
N ALA A 436 -7.68 -5.85 -18.23
CA ALA A 436 -6.87 -5.16 -19.21
C ALA A 436 -5.41 -5.63 -19.15
N PRO A 437 -5.05 -6.67 -19.91
CA PRO A 437 -3.69 -7.23 -19.88
C PRO A 437 -2.69 -6.34 -20.62
N VAL A 438 -1.43 -6.33 -20.15
CA VAL A 438 -0.28 -5.82 -20.90
C VAL A 438 0.08 -6.83 -21.98
N ILE A 439 -0.31 -6.55 -23.22
CA ILE A 439 -0.10 -7.43 -24.37
C ILE A 439 1.28 -7.27 -25.03
N ARG A 440 2.03 -6.20 -24.69
CA ARG A 440 3.40 -5.99 -25.15
C ARG A 440 4.18 -5.11 -24.19
N PHE A 441 5.40 -5.53 -23.87
CA PHE A 441 6.35 -4.75 -23.09
C PHE A 441 7.72 -4.80 -23.78
N GLU A 442 8.35 -3.64 -24.00
CA GLU A 442 9.67 -3.51 -24.62
C GLU A 442 10.59 -2.67 -23.74
N SER A 443 11.77 -3.21 -23.44
CA SER A 443 12.88 -2.50 -22.81
C SER A 443 14.11 -2.57 -23.72
N LYS A 444 14.48 -1.43 -24.30
CA LYS A 444 15.64 -1.21 -25.18
C LYS A 444 16.40 0.03 -24.72
N ALA A 445 17.65 0.20 -25.15
CA ALA A 445 18.48 1.33 -24.72
C ALA A 445 17.82 2.71 -24.98
N ASP A 446 17.20 2.88 -26.15
CA ASP A 446 16.60 4.11 -26.66
C ASP A 446 15.06 4.11 -26.62
N LEU A 447 14.43 3.04 -26.14
CA LEU A 447 12.98 2.90 -26.09
C LEU A 447 12.54 2.05 -24.89
N ALA A 448 11.63 2.59 -24.09
CA ALA A 448 10.73 1.78 -23.25
C ALA A 448 9.31 1.90 -23.78
N SER A 449 8.55 0.80 -23.79
CA SER A 449 7.16 0.82 -24.24
C SER A 449 6.32 -0.25 -23.54
N ALA A 450 5.07 0.09 -23.22
CA ALA A 450 4.07 -0.83 -22.70
C ALA A 450 2.76 -0.64 -23.46
N THR A 451 2.12 -1.75 -23.84
CA THR A 451 0.83 -1.76 -24.54
C THR A 451 -0.18 -2.56 -23.75
N VAL A 452 -1.32 -1.95 -23.45
CA VAL A 452 -2.43 -2.55 -22.72
C VAL A 452 -3.64 -2.69 -23.66
N ASP A 453 -4.31 -3.84 -23.58
CA ASP A 453 -5.61 -4.04 -24.22
C ASP A 453 -6.72 -3.59 -23.27
N LEU A 454 -7.44 -2.53 -23.66
CA LEU A 454 -8.53 -1.93 -22.90
C LEU A 454 -9.91 -2.29 -23.49
N SER A 455 -9.97 -3.24 -24.43
CA SER A 455 -11.19 -3.52 -25.20
C SER A 455 -12.34 -3.99 -24.30
N GLU A 456 -12.06 -4.82 -23.30
CA GLU A 456 -13.07 -5.27 -22.33
C GLU A 456 -13.60 -4.14 -21.43
N ALA A 457 -12.86 -3.05 -21.30
CA ALA A 457 -13.30 -1.91 -20.51
C ALA A 457 -14.44 -1.14 -21.20
N TYR A 458 -14.57 -1.22 -22.53
CA TYR A 458 -15.56 -0.46 -23.31
C TYR A 458 -16.37 -1.33 -24.30
N PRO A 459 -16.99 -2.44 -23.84
CA PRO A 459 -17.55 -3.45 -24.73
C PRO A 459 -18.75 -2.92 -25.54
N GLY A 460 -19.45 -1.89 -25.05
CA GLY A 460 -20.55 -1.23 -25.76
C GLY A 460 -20.12 -0.23 -26.83
N PHE A 461 -18.89 0.30 -26.76
CA PHE A 461 -18.47 1.44 -27.58
C PHE A 461 -17.47 1.05 -28.67
N ALA A 462 -16.56 0.12 -28.37
CA ALA A 462 -15.48 -0.26 -29.27
C ALA A 462 -15.31 -1.79 -29.35
N SER A 463 -14.90 -2.29 -30.51
CA SER A 463 -14.44 -3.68 -30.67
C SER A 463 -13.00 -3.84 -30.26
N LYS A 464 -12.24 -2.74 -30.28
CA LYS A 464 -10.83 -2.71 -29.92
C LYS A 464 -10.45 -1.36 -29.34
N VAL A 465 -9.77 -1.37 -28.19
CA VAL A 465 -9.16 -0.19 -27.58
C VAL A 465 -7.77 -0.59 -27.11
N ILE A 466 -6.73 -0.16 -27.82
CA ILE A 466 -5.34 -0.46 -27.45
C ILE A 466 -4.65 0.83 -27.05
N ARG A 467 -4.05 0.86 -25.86
CA ARG A 467 -3.21 1.97 -25.41
C ARG A 467 -1.74 1.54 -25.39
N THR A 468 -0.89 2.28 -26.07
CA THR A 468 0.56 2.16 -25.97
C THR A 468 1.15 3.42 -25.36
N ILE A 469 1.96 3.28 -24.32
CA ILE A 469 2.77 4.37 -23.77
C ILE A 469 4.23 4.03 -23.99
N SER A 470 4.98 4.97 -24.58
CA SER A 470 6.41 4.80 -24.83
C SER A 470 7.23 6.01 -24.42
N ILE A 471 8.53 5.78 -24.15
CA ILE A 471 9.53 6.80 -23.87
C ILE A 471 10.62 6.78 -24.96
N PRO A 472 10.35 7.31 -26.16
CA PRO A 472 11.36 7.39 -27.22
C PRO A 472 12.53 8.28 -26.82
N ASP A 473 13.74 7.84 -27.15
CA ASP A 473 15.02 8.47 -26.84
C ASP A 473 15.24 8.76 -25.34
N ARG A 474 14.42 8.16 -24.46
CA ARG A 474 14.39 8.44 -23.01
C ARG A 474 14.11 9.90 -22.64
N ARG A 475 13.49 10.68 -23.54
CA ARG A 475 13.34 12.15 -23.39
C ARG A 475 11.91 12.66 -23.40
N ARG A 476 11.00 11.95 -24.06
CA ARG A 476 9.60 12.37 -24.26
C ARG A 476 8.70 11.18 -23.98
N ALA A 477 7.45 11.43 -23.60
CA ALA A 477 6.45 10.38 -23.49
C ALA A 477 5.49 10.48 -24.68
N LEU A 478 5.22 9.35 -25.34
CA LEU A 478 4.24 9.26 -26.41
C LEU A 478 3.13 8.30 -25.97
N ILE A 479 1.89 8.79 -25.98
CA ILE A 479 0.68 8.02 -25.66
C ILE A 479 -0.11 7.84 -26.94
N GLU A 480 -0.31 6.59 -27.34
CA GLU A 480 -1.01 6.20 -28.56
C GLU A 480 -2.23 5.34 -28.20
N ASP A 481 -3.41 5.80 -28.55
CA ASP A 481 -4.65 5.04 -28.43
C ASP A 481 -5.16 4.66 -29.83
N LEU A 482 -5.31 3.36 -30.09
CA LEU A 482 -5.95 2.81 -31.29
C LEU A 482 -7.34 2.31 -30.93
N ILE A 483 -8.36 2.86 -31.57
CA ILE A 483 -9.78 2.62 -31.25
C ILE A 483 -10.52 2.17 -32.50
N GLU A 484 -11.14 1.00 -32.46
CA GLU A 484 -12.08 0.54 -33.47
C GLU A 484 -13.51 0.66 -32.92
N LEU A 485 -14.25 1.66 -33.39
CA LEU A 485 -15.58 2.00 -32.89
C LEU A 485 -16.64 1.02 -33.40
N LYS A 486 -17.60 0.65 -32.55
CA LYS A 486 -18.79 -0.13 -32.93
C LYS A 486 -19.95 0.73 -33.42
N SER A 487 -20.00 1.98 -32.99
CA SER A 487 -21.03 2.94 -33.34
C SER A 487 -20.46 4.35 -33.34
N GLU A 488 -21.22 5.32 -33.86
CA GLU A 488 -20.84 6.73 -33.80
C GLU A 488 -20.82 7.20 -32.33
N SER A 489 -19.62 7.28 -31.77
CA SER A 489 -19.33 7.86 -30.45
C SER A 489 -18.05 8.68 -30.55
N THR A 490 -17.92 9.70 -29.71
CA THR A 490 -16.73 10.56 -29.71
C THR A 490 -15.86 10.23 -28.49
N PRO A 491 -14.76 9.47 -28.66
CA PRO A 491 -13.84 9.22 -27.57
C PRO A 491 -13.18 10.52 -27.12
N ILE A 492 -13.07 10.72 -25.82
CA ILE A 492 -12.38 11.86 -25.20
C ILE A 492 -11.14 11.32 -24.52
N TRP A 493 -9.97 11.83 -24.89
CA TRP A 493 -8.72 11.57 -24.17
C TRP A 493 -8.59 12.54 -23.01
N ASN A 494 -8.29 12.04 -21.81
CA ASN A 494 -8.30 12.83 -20.58
C ASN A 494 -6.95 12.77 -19.84
N MET A 495 -6.54 13.91 -19.28
CA MET A 495 -5.40 14.01 -18.35
C MET A 495 -5.68 15.04 -17.26
N HIS A 496 -5.48 14.65 -16.01
CA HIS A 496 -5.57 15.52 -14.84
C HIS A 496 -4.18 16.08 -14.51
N THR A 497 -4.10 17.39 -14.26
CA THR A 497 -2.85 18.09 -13.97
C THR A 497 -3.04 19.24 -12.98
N PRO A 498 -2.07 19.50 -12.09
CA PRO A 498 -2.02 20.74 -11.32
C PRO A 498 -1.48 21.94 -12.11
N ALA A 499 -1.02 21.73 -13.35
CA ALA A 499 -0.40 22.77 -14.15
C ALA A 499 -1.38 23.86 -14.59
N ASP A 500 -0.85 25.06 -14.82
CA ASP A 500 -1.51 26.03 -15.68
C ASP A 500 -1.45 25.57 -17.14
N ILE A 501 -2.50 25.84 -17.92
CA ILE A 501 -2.65 25.30 -19.28
C ILE A 501 -2.95 26.45 -20.23
N GLU A 502 -2.10 26.60 -21.24
CA GLU A 502 -2.32 27.48 -22.39
C GLU A 502 -2.51 26.61 -23.65
N ILE A 503 -3.64 26.75 -24.33
CA ILE A 503 -3.98 25.94 -25.51
C ILE A 503 -3.81 26.78 -26.77
N ASP A 504 -3.10 26.23 -27.76
CA ASP A 504 -2.98 26.78 -29.11
C ASP A 504 -3.15 25.67 -30.16
N GLY A 505 -4.33 25.64 -30.78
CA GLY A 505 -4.70 24.64 -31.78
C GLY A 505 -4.60 23.21 -31.26
N ARG A 506 -3.59 22.47 -31.72
CA ARG A 506 -3.31 21.07 -31.36
C ARG A 506 -2.30 20.90 -30.22
N THR A 507 -1.87 22.01 -29.63
CA THR A 507 -0.85 22.04 -28.58
C THR A 507 -1.44 22.61 -27.30
N ALA A 508 -1.03 22.07 -26.16
CA ALA A 508 -1.18 22.70 -24.86
C ALA A 508 0.19 22.85 -24.20
N LEU A 509 0.52 24.05 -23.73
CA LEU A 509 1.69 24.30 -22.90
C LEU A 509 1.27 24.25 -21.43
N LEU A 510 1.86 23.34 -20.67
CA LEU A 510 1.60 23.16 -19.25
C LEU A 510 2.72 23.80 -18.44
N GLY A 511 2.39 24.71 -17.53
CA GLY A 511 3.35 25.38 -16.63
C GLY A 511 3.22 24.93 -15.18
N GLN A 512 4.35 24.62 -14.53
CA GLN A 512 4.44 24.42 -13.08
C GLN A 512 5.73 25.04 -12.55
N GLY A 513 5.61 26.16 -11.82
CA GLY A 513 6.78 26.94 -11.42
C GLY A 513 7.56 27.42 -12.65
N ASP A 514 8.87 27.20 -12.66
CA ASP A 514 9.76 27.55 -13.79
C ASP A 514 9.85 26.43 -14.85
N ALA A 515 9.17 25.30 -14.64
CA ALA A 515 9.17 24.17 -15.56
C ALA A 515 7.98 24.23 -16.52
N ALA A 516 8.18 23.70 -17.74
CA ALA A 516 7.14 23.59 -18.75
C ALA A 516 7.12 22.19 -19.41
N LEU A 517 5.92 21.73 -19.76
CA LEU A 517 5.67 20.52 -20.52
C LEU A 517 4.79 20.84 -21.71
N LYS A 518 5.28 20.59 -22.93
CA LYS A 518 4.46 20.71 -24.14
C LYS A 518 3.69 19.42 -24.39
N VAL A 519 2.37 19.51 -24.54
CA VAL A 519 1.49 18.43 -24.98
C VAL A 519 1.08 18.72 -26.42
N GLU A 520 1.39 17.82 -27.35
CA GLU A 520 1.11 17.99 -28.77
C GLU A 520 0.32 16.80 -29.33
N VAL A 521 -0.80 17.09 -30.00
CA VAL A 521 -1.59 16.06 -30.68
C VAL A 521 -1.06 15.85 -32.10
N ILE A 522 -0.38 14.74 -32.29
CA ILE A 522 0.21 14.33 -33.58
C ILE A 522 -0.89 13.82 -34.51
N GLU A 523 -1.81 13.00 -33.98
CA GLU A 523 -2.95 12.41 -34.68
C GLU A 523 -4.17 12.39 -33.75
N PRO A 524 -5.40 12.65 -34.23
CA PRO A 524 -5.74 13.08 -35.59
C PRO A 524 -5.41 14.55 -35.85
N GLU A 525 -5.42 14.97 -37.11
CA GLU A 525 -5.16 16.37 -37.50
C GLU A 525 -6.24 17.34 -37.03
N LYS A 526 -7.50 16.88 -36.93
CA LYS A 526 -8.62 17.72 -36.50
C LYS A 526 -9.02 17.32 -35.08
N VAL A 527 -8.64 18.15 -34.13
CA VAL A 527 -8.94 17.96 -32.71
C VAL A 527 -9.38 19.27 -32.06
N MET A 528 -10.16 19.13 -31.00
CA MET A 528 -10.50 20.21 -30.08
C MET A 528 -9.84 19.89 -28.74
N LEU A 529 -8.97 20.80 -28.29
CA LEU A 529 -8.39 20.76 -26.96
C LEU A 529 -9.20 21.67 -26.05
N GLU A 530 -9.52 21.17 -24.86
CA GLU A 530 -10.21 21.92 -23.82
C GLU A 530 -9.54 21.66 -22.48
N ALA A 531 -9.49 22.69 -21.63
CA ALA A 531 -9.09 22.55 -20.24
C ALA A 531 -10.19 23.09 -19.34
N ARG A 532 -10.52 22.34 -18.29
CA ARG A 532 -11.50 22.76 -17.28
C ARG A 532 -10.98 22.52 -15.88
N GLU A 533 -11.32 23.40 -14.94
CA GLU A 533 -11.10 23.10 -13.53
C GLU A 533 -11.97 21.92 -13.10
N VAL A 534 -11.40 21.06 -12.26
CA VAL A 534 -12.12 19.93 -11.70
C VAL A 534 -12.70 20.34 -10.36
N SER A 535 -14.02 20.22 -10.25
CA SER A 535 -14.74 20.40 -8.99
C SER A 535 -15.72 19.26 -8.81
N VAL A 536 -15.96 18.89 -7.55
CA VAL A 536 -16.88 17.81 -7.17
C VAL A 536 -17.84 18.33 -6.11
N PRO A 537 -19.13 17.97 -6.20
CA PRO A 537 -20.10 18.39 -5.19
C PRO A 537 -19.84 17.67 -3.86
N PRO A 538 -20.07 18.34 -2.71
CA PRO A 538 -20.18 17.65 -1.42
C PRO A 538 -21.21 16.51 -1.51
N PRO A 539 -21.04 15.42 -0.74
CA PRO A 539 -20.08 15.23 0.35
C PRO A 539 -18.71 14.67 -0.09
N GLN A 540 -18.44 14.55 -1.39
CA GLN A 540 -17.12 14.10 -1.88
C GLN A 540 -16.02 15.05 -1.41
N ARG A 541 -14.82 14.50 -1.18
CA ARG A 541 -13.66 15.31 -0.80
C ARG A 541 -13.34 16.30 -1.93
N PRO A 542 -13.23 17.61 -1.61
CA PRO A 542 -13.03 18.62 -2.62
C PRO A 542 -11.72 18.37 -3.38
N ILE A 543 -11.76 18.59 -4.69
CA ILE A 543 -10.58 18.64 -5.56
C ILE A 543 -10.20 20.11 -5.70
N ARG A 544 -8.93 20.45 -5.47
CA ARG A 544 -8.44 21.84 -5.50
C ARG A 544 -7.19 21.92 -6.36
N GLY A 545 -7.13 22.97 -7.19
CA GLY A 545 -5.94 23.25 -8.01
C GLY A 545 -5.64 22.17 -9.06
N ILE A 546 -6.65 21.44 -9.53
CA ILE A 546 -6.51 20.43 -10.58
C ILE A 546 -7.36 20.84 -11.78
N LYS A 547 -6.76 20.79 -12.96
CA LYS A 547 -7.41 20.96 -14.26
C LYS A 547 -7.44 19.62 -14.99
N LYS A 548 -8.47 19.42 -15.81
CA LYS A 548 -8.61 18.30 -16.72
C LYS A 548 -8.39 18.79 -18.15
N LEU A 549 -7.29 18.39 -18.76
CA LEU A 549 -7.03 18.54 -20.18
C LEU A 549 -7.79 17.43 -20.94
N MET A 550 -8.56 17.83 -21.94
CA MET A 550 -9.39 16.95 -22.75
C MET A 550 -9.04 17.15 -24.22
N ILE A 551 -8.86 16.06 -24.96
CA ILE A 551 -8.65 16.06 -26.41
C ILE A 551 -9.83 15.32 -27.04
N LYS A 552 -10.57 16.02 -27.91
CA LYS A 552 -11.72 15.49 -28.63
C LYS A 552 -11.43 15.47 -30.14
N PRO A 553 -11.35 14.29 -30.78
CA PRO A 553 -11.31 14.18 -32.23
C PRO A 553 -12.53 14.83 -32.89
N VAL A 554 -12.32 15.56 -33.98
CA VAL A 554 -13.40 16.14 -34.79
C VAL A 554 -13.63 15.24 -36.00
N ALA A 555 -14.84 14.68 -36.11
CA ALA A 555 -15.22 13.71 -37.14
C ALA A 555 -14.24 12.51 -37.20
N PRO A 556 -14.20 11.67 -36.13
CA PRO A 556 -13.23 10.58 -36.02
C PRO A 556 -13.37 9.57 -37.17
N THR A 557 -12.23 9.13 -37.70
CA THR A 557 -12.17 7.98 -38.62
C THR A 557 -12.33 6.67 -37.84
N ASN A 558 -12.64 5.58 -38.52
CA ASN A 558 -12.64 4.23 -37.93
C ASN A 558 -11.78 3.30 -38.78
N PRO A 559 -10.62 2.79 -38.28
CA PRO A 559 -10.09 3.00 -36.93
C PRO A 559 -9.68 4.44 -36.67
N LEU A 560 -9.81 4.86 -35.41
CA LEU A 560 -9.32 6.12 -34.88
C LEU A 560 -7.97 5.88 -34.21
N ARG A 561 -7.04 6.81 -34.40
CA ARG A 561 -5.80 6.89 -33.64
C ARG A 561 -5.71 8.25 -32.95
N ILE A 562 -5.41 8.23 -31.66
CA ILE A 562 -5.08 9.44 -30.90
C ILE A 562 -3.63 9.30 -30.46
N LYS A 563 -2.74 10.15 -30.96
CA LYS A 563 -1.32 10.17 -30.63
C LYS A 563 -0.96 11.48 -29.97
N VAL A 564 -0.57 11.42 -28.70
CA VAL A 564 -0.26 12.59 -27.87
C VAL A 564 1.19 12.52 -27.41
N LEU A 565 2.00 13.49 -27.83
CA LEU A 565 3.40 13.61 -27.44
C LEU A 565 3.53 14.62 -26.29
N LEU A 566 4.15 14.19 -25.19
CA LEU A 566 4.45 15.01 -24.03
C LEU A 566 5.97 15.25 -23.96
N SER A 567 6.39 16.51 -24.16
CA SER A 567 7.79 16.91 -24.28
C SER A 567 8.20 17.86 -23.15
N PRO A 568 9.02 17.40 -22.18
CA PRO A 568 9.55 18.26 -21.14
C PRO A 568 10.49 19.32 -21.72
N GLY A 569 10.37 20.57 -21.27
CA GLY A 569 11.27 21.67 -21.63
C GLY A 569 10.77 22.61 -22.73
N GLY A 570 9.56 22.37 -23.26
CA GLY A 570 8.98 23.17 -24.36
C GLY A 570 9.29 22.61 -25.74
#